data_AF-A0A9Q0HD06-F1
#
_entry.id   AF-A0A9Q0HD06-F1
#
_cell.length_a   1.000
_cell.length_b   1.000
_cell.length_c   1.000
_cell.angle_alpha   90.00
_cell.angle_beta   90.00
_cell.angle_gamma   90.00
#
_symmetry.space_group_name_H-M   'P 1'
#
loop_
_entity.id
_entity.type
_entity.pdbx_description
1 polymer ?
#
loop_
_entity_poly.entity_id
_entity_poly.type
_entity_poly.pdbx_seq_one_letter_code
_entity_poly.pdbx_strand_id
1 'polypeptide(L)'
;MASAAIGSNSSPLLRKNELGLSSFSSSSLCIQTSKRRGSKKVVAVMAPPQSQRPPSTTGSVKTAMTMTEKILARASERSQLEPGENVWVNVDILMTHDVCGPGTFGIFKREFGKNAKVWDREKIVIIPDHYIFTSDELANRNVDILRDFCMEQNIKYFYDIKDLGNFKANPDYKGVCHVALAQEGHCRPGEILLGTDSHTCTAGAFGQFATGIGNTDAGFVMGAGKILLKVPPTLKFVMDGEMPEYLLAKDLILQIIGEISVSGATYKSLEFVGSTVESLSMEERMTLCNMVIEAGGKNGVVPADNTTFKYLEDKTSVAFEPVYSDGQARFLSEYRFDVSKIEPLVAKPHSPDNRALARECKDVKIDRVYIGSCTGGKTEDFLAAAKVFLASGKKVKVPTFLVPATQKVWMDIYSIPVPGSGGKTCSQIFEEAGCDVPASPNCGACLGGPRDTYARLNVPQVCVSTTNRNFPGRMGHKEGQIYLASPYTAAASALTVKNMKKNVYEGQKIFSKAGSKDATLAMSSGDEQNET
;
A
#
# COMPACT_ATOMS: atom_id res chain seq x y z
N MET A 1 1.21 28.31 -5.56
CA MET A 1 1.45 29.72 -5.94
C MET A 1 2.82 29.81 -6.57
N ALA A 2 2.85 30.09 -7.87
CA ALA A 2 3.90 30.79 -8.62
C ALA A 2 3.47 30.74 -10.10
N SER A 3 2.73 31.76 -10.52
CA SER A 3 2.30 31.98 -11.90
C SER A 3 3.46 32.52 -12.74
N ALA A 4 3.51 32.13 -14.01
CA ALA A 4 3.99 32.99 -15.07
C ALA A 4 3.06 32.80 -16.28
N ALA A 5 2.45 33.89 -16.71
CA ALA A 5 1.58 34.01 -17.87
C ALA A 5 2.20 35.00 -18.87
N ILE A 6 1.57 35.06 -20.05
CA ILE A 6 1.73 35.98 -21.19
C ILE A 6 2.60 35.36 -22.32
N GLY A 7 2.16 35.31 -23.59
CA GLY A 7 1.04 35.99 -24.22
C GLY A 7 0.63 35.42 -25.59
N SER A 8 -0.55 35.86 -25.99
CA SER A 8 -1.27 35.60 -27.24
C SER A 8 -0.74 36.42 -28.42
N ASN A 9 -0.86 35.87 -29.65
CA ASN A 9 -1.23 36.66 -30.83
C ASN A 9 -1.76 35.80 -32.00
N SER A 10 -3.01 36.10 -32.39
CA SER A 10 -3.62 36.20 -33.72
C SER A 10 -3.32 35.18 -34.86
N SER A 11 -4.39 34.53 -35.32
CA SER A 11 -4.65 33.94 -36.66
C SER A 11 -4.67 35.03 -37.77
N PRO A 12 -4.80 34.76 -39.12
CA PRO A 12 -5.86 33.91 -39.72
C PRO A 12 -5.60 33.22 -41.11
N LEU A 13 -6.56 32.35 -41.48
CA LEU A 13 -7.12 32.02 -42.82
C LEU A 13 -6.23 31.46 -43.96
N LEU A 14 -6.64 30.29 -44.50
CA LEU A 14 -7.00 30.13 -45.92
C LEU A 14 -7.76 28.82 -46.18
N ARG A 15 -8.75 28.90 -47.09
CA ARG A 15 -9.71 27.88 -47.52
C ARG A 15 -9.23 27.14 -48.80
N LYS A 16 -9.84 25.96 -49.01
CA LYS A 16 -10.60 25.49 -50.20
C LYS A 16 -10.00 24.41 -51.14
N ASN A 17 -10.98 23.58 -51.59
CA ASN A 17 -11.09 22.65 -52.72
C ASN A 17 -10.63 21.20 -52.48
N GLU A 18 -11.54 20.22 -52.35
CA GLU A 18 -12.41 19.59 -53.39
C GLU A 18 -11.63 18.85 -54.49
N LEU A 19 -11.82 17.52 -54.57
CA LEU A 19 -12.35 16.77 -55.73
C LEU A 19 -11.94 15.28 -55.65
N GLY A 20 -12.88 14.40 -56.04
CA GLY A 20 -12.51 13.10 -56.64
C GLY A 20 -13.23 11.88 -56.08
N LEU A 21 -14.47 11.64 -56.51
CA LEU A 21 -15.04 10.30 -56.58
C LEU A 21 -14.29 9.46 -57.62
N SER A 22 -14.06 8.18 -57.34
CA SER A 22 -14.32 7.13 -58.34
C SER A 22 -14.43 5.74 -57.69
N SER A 23 -15.58 5.13 -57.97
CA SER A 23 -15.97 3.72 -57.85
C SER A 23 -14.99 2.71 -58.48
N PHE A 24 -14.95 1.48 -57.94
CA PHE A 24 -14.86 0.15 -58.59
C PHE A 24 -14.66 -0.85 -57.43
N SER A 25 -15.12 -2.10 -57.38
CA SER A 25 -16.12 -2.93 -58.05
C SER A 25 -16.13 -4.24 -57.24
N SER A 26 -17.29 -4.84 -57.08
CA SER A 26 -17.51 -6.16 -56.51
C SER A 26 -16.79 -7.28 -57.28
N SER A 27 -16.21 -8.24 -56.56
CA SER A 27 -15.99 -9.61 -57.08
C SER A 27 -16.05 -10.67 -55.97
N SER A 28 -17.18 -11.39 -55.99
CA SER A 28 -17.38 -12.83 -55.97
C SER A 28 -16.63 -13.74 -54.96
N LEU A 29 -17.45 -14.37 -54.12
CA LEU A 29 -17.21 -15.62 -53.41
C LEU A 29 -16.60 -16.71 -54.32
N CYS A 30 -15.57 -17.39 -53.81
CA CYS A 30 -15.18 -18.72 -54.28
C CYS A 30 -15.30 -19.71 -53.10
N ILE A 31 -16.25 -20.63 -53.22
CA ILE A 31 -16.43 -21.78 -52.34
C ILE A 31 -15.45 -22.85 -52.80
N GLN A 32 -14.50 -23.24 -51.94
CA GLN A 32 -13.75 -24.49 -52.09
C GLN A 32 -14.09 -25.44 -50.94
N THR A 33 -14.59 -26.60 -51.33
CA THR A 33 -14.92 -27.76 -50.53
C THR A 33 -13.63 -28.43 -50.01
N SER A 34 -13.41 -28.43 -48.70
CA SER A 34 -12.30 -29.18 -48.09
C SER A 34 -12.75 -30.58 -47.68
N LYS A 35 -11.96 -31.57 -48.11
CA LYS A 35 -12.13 -32.99 -47.82
C LYS A 35 -11.84 -33.28 -46.34
N ARG A 36 -12.72 -34.05 -45.70
CA ARG A 36 -12.49 -34.68 -44.39
C ARG A 36 -11.20 -35.51 -44.41
N ARG A 37 -10.26 -35.22 -43.51
CA ARG A 37 -9.10 -36.06 -43.18
C ARG A 37 -9.10 -36.33 -41.67
N GLY A 38 -8.81 -37.57 -41.32
CA GLY A 38 -9.14 -38.21 -40.04
C GLY A 38 -8.60 -37.54 -38.78
N SER A 39 -9.38 -37.72 -37.72
CA SER A 39 -9.05 -37.41 -36.33
C SER A 39 -7.73 -38.08 -35.92
N LYS A 40 -6.73 -37.26 -35.56
CA LYS A 40 -5.60 -37.72 -34.76
C LYS A 40 -5.92 -37.36 -33.31
N LYS A 41 -5.97 -38.39 -32.45
CA LYS A 41 -5.96 -38.23 -30.98
C LYS A 41 -4.83 -37.29 -30.60
N VAL A 42 -5.16 -36.14 -30.02
CA VAL A 42 -4.20 -35.30 -29.30
C VAL A 42 -3.89 -36.03 -28.00
N VAL A 43 -2.75 -36.72 -27.96
CA VAL A 43 -2.20 -37.22 -26.70
C VAL A 43 -1.50 -36.03 -26.07
N ALA A 44 -2.05 -35.52 -24.97
CA ALA A 44 -1.42 -34.50 -24.16
C ALA A 44 -0.10 -35.07 -23.63
N VAL A 45 1.03 -34.60 -24.15
CA VAL A 45 2.33 -34.85 -23.54
C VAL A 45 2.38 -33.95 -22.31
N MET A 46 2.17 -34.54 -21.14
CA MET A 46 2.41 -33.85 -19.87
C MET A 46 3.86 -33.37 -19.87
N ALA A 47 4.04 -32.05 -19.77
CA ALA A 47 5.34 -31.50 -19.45
C ALA A 47 5.80 -32.12 -18.11
N PRO A 48 7.07 -32.53 -17.99
CA PRO A 48 7.56 -33.06 -16.73
C PRO A 48 7.39 -31.98 -15.64
N PRO A 49 7.07 -32.38 -14.39
CA PRO A 49 6.95 -31.44 -13.29
C PRO A 49 8.27 -30.68 -13.17
N GLN A 50 8.20 -29.38 -13.42
CA GLN A 50 9.34 -28.48 -13.24
C GLN A 50 9.67 -28.50 -11.76
N SER A 51 10.82 -29.07 -11.40
CA SER A 51 11.37 -28.92 -10.05
C SER A 51 11.41 -27.43 -9.72
N GLN A 52 10.84 -27.03 -8.59
CA GLN A 52 10.94 -25.65 -8.09
C GLN A 52 12.40 -25.22 -8.17
N ARG A 53 12.69 -24.23 -9.03
CA ARG A 53 14.02 -23.65 -9.11
C ARG A 53 14.26 -23.01 -7.74
N PRO A 54 15.36 -23.32 -7.04
CA PRO A 54 15.67 -22.60 -5.82
C PRO A 54 15.73 -21.10 -6.15
N PRO A 55 15.27 -20.23 -5.24
CA PRO A 55 15.34 -18.79 -5.46
C PRO A 55 16.76 -18.39 -5.87
N SER A 56 16.89 -17.38 -6.73
CA SER A 56 18.17 -16.96 -7.34
C SER A 56 19.13 -16.33 -6.33
N THR A 57 19.58 -17.14 -5.38
CA THR A 57 20.88 -17.05 -4.74
C THR A 57 21.87 -17.59 -5.76
N THR A 58 22.31 -16.71 -6.66
CA THR A 58 23.50 -16.98 -7.45
C THR A 58 24.64 -17.26 -6.47
N GLY A 59 25.39 -18.35 -6.67
CA GLY A 59 26.50 -18.80 -5.81
C GLY A 59 27.64 -17.77 -5.70
N SER A 60 28.90 -18.14 -5.93
CA SER A 60 29.96 -17.12 -5.95
C SER A 60 29.77 -16.21 -7.17
N VAL A 61 29.10 -15.07 -6.97
CA VAL A 61 28.92 -14.05 -8.00
C VAL A 61 30.16 -13.15 -8.01
N LYS A 62 30.64 -12.81 -9.20
CA LYS A 62 31.83 -11.94 -9.37
C LYS A 62 31.58 -10.52 -8.80
N THR A 63 30.32 -10.09 -8.80
CA THR A 63 29.82 -8.84 -8.21
C THR A 63 28.56 -9.16 -7.44
N ALA A 64 28.60 -9.05 -6.11
CA ALA A 64 27.47 -9.34 -5.24
C ALA A 64 26.50 -8.16 -5.21
N MET A 65 25.21 -8.43 -5.40
CA MET A 65 24.16 -7.42 -5.53
C MET A 65 23.14 -7.47 -4.38
N THR A 66 22.62 -6.30 -4.01
CA THR A 66 21.45 -6.16 -3.13
C THR A 66 20.17 -6.63 -3.83
N MET A 67 19.08 -6.85 -3.07
CA MET A 67 17.77 -7.19 -3.63
C MET A 67 17.33 -6.21 -4.72
N THR A 68 17.40 -4.91 -4.41
CA THR A 68 17.01 -3.84 -5.35
C THR A 68 17.86 -3.88 -6.63
N GLU A 69 19.17 -4.05 -6.52
CA GLU A 69 20.06 -4.18 -7.69
C GLU A 69 19.69 -5.40 -8.54
N LYS A 70 19.46 -6.57 -7.94
CA LYS A 70 19.07 -7.78 -8.67
C LYS A 70 17.70 -7.67 -9.34
N ILE A 71 16.73 -7.07 -8.67
CA ILE A 71 15.39 -6.83 -9.23
C ILE A 71 15.49 -5.95 -10.48
N LEU A 72 16.26 -4.85 -10.40
CA LEU A 72 16.51 -3.96 -11.53
C LEU A 72 17.35 -4.64 -12.63
N ALA A 73 18.32 -5.49 -12.26
CA ALA A 73 19.16 -6.22 -13.21
C ALA A 73 18.29 -7.18 -14.04
N ARG A 74 17.43 -7.97 -13.36
CA ARG A 74 16.43 -8.83 -14.00
C ARG A 74 15.51 -8.04 -14.92
N ALA A 75 14.93 -6.93 -14.43
CA ALA A 75 13.99 -6.12 -15.19
C ALA A 75 14.62 -5.40 -16.40
N SER A 76 15.94 -5.23 -16.41
CA SER A 76 16.71 -4.62 -17.50
C SER A 76 17.44 -5.62 -18.39
N GLU A 77 17.24 -6.93 -18.17
CA GLU A 77 17.94 -8.01 -18.87
C GLU A 77 19.47 -7.91 -18.73
N ARG A 78 19.95 -7.34 -17.62
CA ARG A 78 21.36 -7.24 -17.27
C ARG A 78 21.72 -8.29 -16.23
N SER A 79 22.94 -8.81 -16.33
CA SER A 79 23.48 -9.77 -15.35
C SER A 79 23.97 -9.10 -14.06
N GLN A 80 24.30 -7.81 -14.12
CA GLN A 80 24.78 -7.03 -12.98
C GLN A 80 24.46 -5.54 -13.14
N LEU A 81 24.28 -4.88 -12.00
CA LEU A 81 24.12 -3.44 -11.85
C LEU A 81 24.85 -2.93 -10.62
N GLU A 82 25.29 -1.68 -10.68
CA GLU A 82 25.86 -0.95 -9.56
C GLU A 82 25.03 0.33 -9.26
N PRO A 83 24.99 0.77 -8.00
CA PRO A 83 24.38 2.04 -7.64
C PRO A 83 24.91 3.21 -8.48
N GLY A 84 24.01 4.04 -8.98
CA GLY A 84 24.32 5.21 -9.78
C GLY A 84 24.16 5.00 -11.29
N GLU A 85 24.11 3.76 -11.77
CA GLU A 85 23.82 3.47 -13.19
C GLU A 85 22.40 3.89 -13.56
N ASN A 86 22.23 4.42 -14.79
CA ASN A 86 20.92 4.63 -15.40
C ASN A 86 20.58 3.44 -16.28
N VAL A 87 19.41 2.85 -16.09
CA VAL A 87 19.03 1.60 -16.74
C VAL A 87 17.57 1.63 -17.18
N TRP A 88 17.31 1.16 -18.40
CA TRP A 88 15.95 0.92 -18.88
C TRP A 88 15.41 -0.36 -18.26
N VAL A 89 14.29 -0.27 -17.56
CA VAL A 89 13.63 -1.43 -16.95
C VAL A 89 12.29 -1.68 -17.60
N ASN A 90 11.97 -2.96 -17.80
CA ASN A 90 10.62 -3.41 -18.13
C ASN A 90 9.74 -3.29 -16.88
N VAL A 91 8.54 -2.71 -17.04
CA VAL A 91 7.58 -2.53 -15.95
C VAL A 91 6.63 -3.72 -15.91
N ASP A 92 6.45 -4.30 -14.72
CA ASP A 92 5.54 -5.43 -14.54
C ASP A 92 4.10 -4.97 -14.28
N ILE A 93 3.93 -3.95 -13.44
CA ILE A 93 2.62 -3.33 -13.15
C ILE A 93 2.77 -1.80 -13.07
N LEU A 94 1.85 -1.07 -13.71
CA LEU A 94 1.62 0.36 -13.48
C LEU A 94 0.26 0.55 -12.80
N MET A 95 0.26 1.23 -11.66
CA MET A 95 -0.98 1.64 -10.99
C MET A 95 -1.22 3.14 -11.17
N THR A 96 -2.47 3.53 -11.42
CA THR A 96 -2.91 4.93 -11.27
C THR A 96 -4.28 4.99 -10.59
N HIS A 97 -4.65 6.18 -10.12
CA HIS A 97 -5.88 6.44 -9.37
C HIS A 97 -6.56 7.72 -9.86
N ASP A 98 -7.67 8.09 -9.24
CA ASP A 98 -8.55 9.21 -9.61
C ASP A 98 -7.88 10.59 -9.61
N VAL A 99 -6.86 10.81 -8.79
CA VAL A 99 -6.17 12.12 -8.75
C VAL A 99 -5.22 12.30 -9.94
N CYS A 100 -4.46 11.26 -10.27
CA CYS A 100 -3.34 11.33 -11.21
C CYS A 100 -3.65 10.73 -12.58
N GLY A 101 -4.63 9.84 -12.67
CA GLY A 101 -5.05 9.15 -13.90
C GLY A 101 -5.38 10.12 -15.04
N PRO A 102 -6.26 11.12 -14.85
CA PRO A 102 -6.62 12.07 -15.90
C PRO A 102 -5.41 12.78 -16.53
N GLY A 103 -4.45 13.23 -15.70
CA GLY A 103 -3.22 13.86 -16.18
C GLY A 103 -2.33 12.88 -16.94
N THR A 104 -2.21 11.65 -16.44
CA THR A 104 -1.44 10.57 -17.06
C THR A 104 -2.00 10.20 -18.43
N PHE A 105 -3.31 10.01 -18.55
CA PHE A 105 -3.97 9.67 -19.82
C PHE A 105 -3.83 10.80 -20.84
N GLY A 106 -3.98 12.05 -20.41
CA GLY A 106 -3.79 13.22 -21.27
C GLY A 106 -2.39 13.27 -21.88
N ILE A 107 -1.35 13.01 -21.06
CA ILE A 107 0.04 12.94 -21.54
C ILE A 107 0.23 11.76 -22.48
N PHE A 108 -0.22 10.57 -22.10
CA PHE A 108 -0.14 9.37 -22.96
C PHE A 108 -0.74 9.64 -24.35
N LYS A 109 -1.96 10.20 -24.42
CA LYS A 109 -2.63 10.52 -25.68
C LYS A 109 -1.93 11.63 -26.47
N ARG A 110 -1.32 12.60 -25.80
CA ARG A 110 -0.56 13.68 -26.43
C ARG A 110 0.71 13.16 -27.10
N GLU A 111 1.49 12.34 -26.39
CA GLU A 111 2.81 11.90 -26.84
C GLU A 111 2.74 10.68 -27.79
N PHE A 112 1.82 9.73 -27.55
CA PHE A 112 1.69 8.51 -28.37
C PHE A 112 0.57 8.60 -29.42
N GLY A 113 -0.27 9.64 -29.35
CA GLY A 113 -1.36 9.90 -30.28
C GLY A 113 -2.75 9.51 -29.75
N LYS A 114 -3.78 10.19 -30.25
CA LYS A 114 -5.18 10.04 -29.78
C LYS A 114 -5.70 8.59 -29.84
N ASN A 115 -5.29 7.84 -30.86
CA ASN A 115 -5.73 6.46 -31.10
C ASN A 115 -4.76 5.41 -30.53
N ALA A 116 -3.72 5.83 -29.77
CA ALA A 116 -2.76 4.93 -29.18
C ALA A 116 -3.43 3.92 -28.24
N LYS A 117 -2.89 2.70 -28.23
CA LYS A 117 -3.21 1.64 -27.29
C LYS A 117 -2.13 1.54 -26.23
N VAL A 118 -2.54 1.32 -25.00
CA VAL A 118 -1.62 1.06 -23.88
C VAL A 118 -0.77 -0.17 -24.17
N TRP A 119 0.45 -0.22 -23.61
CA TRP A 119 1.42 -1.29 -23.90
C TRP A 119 0.88 -2.67 -23.53
N ASP A 120 0.14 -2.75 -22.42
CA ASP A 120 -0.47 -3.98 -21.94
C ASP A 120 -1.66 -3.65 -21.02
N ARG A 121 -2.87 -3.96 -21.51
CA ARG A 121 -4.13 -3.71 -20.79
C ARG A 121 -4.30 -4.54 -19.51
N GLU A 122 -3.48 -5.58 -19.32
CA GLU A 122 -3.48 -6.46 -18.15
C GLU A 122 -2.38 -6.10 -17.15
N LYS A 123 -1.47 -5.17 -17.49
CA LYS A 123 -0.44 -4.67 -16.58
C LYS A 123 -0.71 -3.26 -16.06
N ILE A 124 -1.86 -2.69 -16.42
CA ILE A 124 -2.33 -1.41 -15.91
C ILE A 124 -3.47 -1.67 -14.93
N VAL A 125 -3.30 -1.15 -13.71
CA VAL A 125 -4.28 -1.24 -12.63
C VAL A 125 -4.80 0.16 -12.31
N ILE A 126 -6.13 0.34 -12.34
CA ILE A 126 -6.77 1.61 -12.08
C ILE A 126 -7.71 1.48 -10.89
N ILE A 127 -7.44 2.25 -9.82
CA ILE A 127 -8.19 2.19 -8.56
C ILE A 127 -8.58 3.61 -8.14
N PRO A 128 -9.85 4.02 -8.24
CA PRO A 128 -10.33 5.26 -7.64
C PRO A 128 -10.50 5.07 -6.13
N ASP A 129 -9.84 5.89 -5.30
CA ASP A 129 -9.88 5.73 -3.82
C ASP A 129 -9.70 7.03 -3.01
N HIS A 130 -9.26 8.13 -3.65
CA HIS A 130 -8.91 9.36 -2.95
C HIS A 130 -10.07 10.34 -2.83
N TYR A 131 -10.70 10.69 -3.95
CA TYR A 131 -11.81 11.64 -4.05
C TYR A 131 -13.09 10.97 -4.53
N ILE A 132 -13.35 9.80 -3.95
CA ILE A 132 -14.62 9.10 -4.08
C ILE A 132 -15.42 9.34 -2.81
N PHE A 133 -16.75 9.44 -2.92
CA PHE A 133 -17.67 9.87 -1.83
C PHE A 133 -17.65 11.37 -1.49
N THR A 134 -17.36 12.22 -2.48
CA THR A 134 -17.52 13.69 -2.38
C THR A 134 -18.59 14.20 -3.34
N SER A 135 -19.23 15.30 -2.98
CA SER A 135 -20.12 16.07 -3.85
C SER A 135 -19.37 17.02 -4.80
N ASP A 136 -18.04 17.09 -4.71
CA ASP A 136 -17.22 17.95 -5.56
C ASP A 136 -17.24 17.51 -7.03
N GLU A 137 -17.71 18.39 -7.93
CA GLU A 137 -17.87 18.09 -9.35
C GLU A 137 -16.53 17.82 -10.06
N LEU A 138 -15.44 18.45 -9.63
CA LEU A 138 -14.12 18.27 -10.25
C LEU A 138 -13.53 16.90 -9.90
N ALA A 139 -13.70 16.46 -8.65
CA ALA A 139 -13.37 15.13 -8.22
C ALA A 139 -14.17 14.06 -8.96
N ASN A 140 -15.50 14.21 -9.05
CA ASN A 140 -16.36 13.26 -9.73
C ASN A 140 -16.03 13.15 -11.24
N ARG A 141 -15.75 14.28 -11.90
CA ARG A 141 -15.27 14.30 -13.29
C ARG A 141 -14.01 13.46 -13.49
N ASN A 142 -13.09 13.43 -12.53
CA ASN A 142 -11.88 12.62 -12.66
C ASN A 142 -12.20 11.13 -12.74
N VAL A 143 -13.17 10.64 -11.95
CA VAL A 143 -13.63 9.26 -11.98
C VAL A 143 -14.26 8.93 -13.33
N ASP A 144 -15.06 9.83 -13.90
CA ASP A 144 -15.63 9.65 -15.24
C ASP A 144 -14.54 9.53 -16.32
N ILE A 145 -13.49 10.35 -16.24
CA ILE A 145 -12.33 10.23 -17.14
C ILE A 145 -11.63 8.87 -17.00
N LEU A 146 -11.54 8.31 -15.78
CA LEU A 146 -11.04 6.95 -15.59
C LEU A 146 -11.92 5.93 -16.31
N ARG A 147 -13.24 6.01 -16.15
CA ARG A 147 -14.18 5.07 -16.78
C ARG A 147 -14.08 5.13 -18.30
N ASP A 148 -14.10 6.32 -18.87
CA ASP A 148 -13.98 6.52 -20.33
C ASP A 148 -12.69 5.91 -20.86
N PHE A 149 -11.56 6.17 -20.20
CA PHE A 149 -10.27 5.60 -20.59
C PHE A 149 -10.25 4.07 -20.45
N CYS A 150 -10.77 3.54 -19.35
CA CYS A 150 -10.81 2.09 -19.11
C CYS A 150 -11.67 1.37 -20.14
N MET A 151 -12.82 1.94 -20.53
CA MET A 151 -13.66 1.40 -21.60
C MET A 151 -12.96 1.47 -22.96
N GLU A 152 -12.35 2.61 -23.30
CA GLU A 152 -11.69 2.84 -24.59
C GLU A 152 -10.47 1.94 -24.81
N GLN A 153 -9.67 1.76 -23.75
CA GLN A 153 -8.47 0.93 -23.76
C GLN A 153 -8.74 -0.53 -23.41
N ASN A 154 -9.99 -0.83 -22.98
CA ASN A 154 -10.39 -2.12 -22.46
C ASN A 154 -9.41 -2.54 -21.34
N ILE A 155 -9.30 -1.76 -20.27
CA ILE A 155 -8.41 -2.11 -19.14
C ILE A 155 -9.01 -3.25 -18.34
N LYS A 156 -8.24 -4.31 -18.08
CA LYS A 156 -8.74 -5.49 -17.37
C LYS A 156 -8.96 -5.22 -15.88
N TYR A 157 -8.03 -4.52 -15.25
CA TYR A 157 -8.01 -4.30 -13.80
C TYR A 157 -8.45 -2.87 -13.46
N PHE A 158 -9.76 -2.63 -13.60
CA PHE A 158 -10.40 -1.38 -13.19
C PHE A 158 -11.37 -1.63 -12.04
N TYR A 159 -11.02 -1.13 -10.86
CA TYR A 159 -11.75 -1.37 -9.61
C TYR A 159 -12.73 -0.23 -9.29
N ASP A 160 -13.68 -0.01 -10.21
CA ASP A 160 -14.59 1.14 -10.21
C ASP A 160 -15.60 1.13 -9.06
N ILE A 161 -16.04 2.34 -8.69
CA ILE A 161 -17.18 2.58 -7.83
C ILE A 161 -18.33 3.19 -8.64
N LYS A 162 -19.33 2.39 -9.00
CA LYS A 162 -20.46 2.80 -9.86
C LYS A 162 -21.55 3.54 -9.05
N ASP A 163 -21.89 3.04 -7.87
CA ASP A 163 -22.83 3.66 -6.93
C ASP A 163 -22.08 4.34 -5.78
N LEU A 164 -21.95 5.66 -5.86
CA LEU A 164 -21.31 6.48 -4.83
C LEU A 164 -22.13 6.59 -3.54
N GLY A 165 -23.45 6.38 -3.60
CA GLY A 165 -24.33 6.42 -2.43
C GLY A 165 -24.26 5.16 -1.58
N ASN A 166 -23.87 4.03 -2.18
CA ASN A 166 -23.75 2.76 -1.50
C ASN A 166 -22.54 1.95 -2.00
N PHE A 167 -21.39 2.10 -1.34
CA PHE A 167 -20.18 1.36 -1.71
C PHE A 167 -20.39 -0.16 -1.74
N LYS A 168 -21.28 -0.71 -0.89
CA LYS A 168 -21.56 -2.16 -0.81
C LYS A 168 -22.25 -2.71 -2.06
N ALA A 169 -22.89 -1.85 -2.85
CA ALA A 169 -23.47 -2.24 -4.14
C ALA A 169 -22.40 -2.41 -5.25
N ASN A 170 -21.13 -2.14 -4.95
CA ASN A 170 -20.03 -2.14 -5.92
C ASN A 170 -19.06 -3.29 -5.65
N PRO A 171 -19.31 -4.51 -6.15
CA PRO A 171 -18.40 -5.64 -5.92
C PRO A 171 -16.99 -5.42 -6.50
N ASP A 172 -16.88 -4.58 -7.54
CA ASP A 172 -15.61 -4.28 -8.21
C ASP A 172 -14.74 -3.28 -7.43
N TYR A 173 -15.34 -2.45 -6.56
CA TYR A 173 -14.60 -1.43 -5.82
C TYR A 173 -13.73 -2.08 -4.73
N LYS A 174 -12.48 -1.65 -4.57
CA LYS A 174 -11.55 -2.31 -3.61
C LYS A 174 -11.07 -1.42 -2.47
N GLY A 175 -11.23 -0.10 -2.54
CA GLY A 175 -10.71 0.79 -1.50
C GLY A 175 -9.29 1.26 -1.78
N VAL A 176 -8.57 1.60 -0.72
CA VAL A 176 -7.24 2.22 -0.74
C VAL A 176 -6.30 1.42 -1.64
N CYS A 177 -5.75 2.10 -2.65
CA CYS A 177 -5.06 1.50 -3.79
C CYS A 177 -3.96 0.51 -3.39
N HIS A 178 -3.08 0.85 -2.43
CA HIS A 178 -1.97 -0.02 -2.04
C HIS A 178 -2.37 -1.27 -1.27
N VAL A 179 -3.50 -1.23 -0.55
CA VAL A 179 -4.04 -2.40 0.14
C VAL A 179 -4.82 -3.27 -0.85
N ALA A 180 -5.58 -2.64 -1.76
CA ALA A 180 -6.26 -3.31 -2.86
C ALA A 180 -5.27 -4.05 -3.79
N LEU A 181 -4.15 -3.42 -4.17
CA LEU A 181 -3.10 -4.07 -4.98
C LEU A 181 -2.60 -5.37 -4.34
N ALA A 182 -2.36 -5.36 -3.03
CA ALA A 182 -1.95 -6.54 -2.27
C ALA A 182 -3.05 -7.60 -2.24
N GLN A 183 -4.28 -7.21 -1.88
CA GLN A 183 -5.42 -8.12 -1.73
C GLN A 183 -5.84 -8.78 -3.05
N GLU A 184 -5.64 -8.09 -4.17
CA GLU A 184 -6.01 -8.57 -5.51
C GLU A 184 -4.84 -9.23 -6.26
N GLY A 185 -3.72 -9.50 -5.59
CA GLY A 185 -2.62 -10.31 -6.15
C GLY A 185 -1.71 -9.61 -7.14
N HIS A 186 -1.66 -8.27 -7.10
CA HIS A 186 -0.78 -7.45 -7.97
C HIS A 186 0.63 -7.27 -7.41
N CYS A 187 0.83 -7.46 -6.11
CA CYS A 187 2.13 -7.37 -5.47
C CYS A 187 2.83 -8.74 -5.45
N ARG A 188 3.72 -9.00 -6.42
CA ARG A 188 4.41 -10.29 -6.59
C ARG A 188 5.93 -10.15 -6.46
N PRO A 189 6.61 -11.03 -5.70
CA PRO A 189 8.04 -10.95 -5.46
C PRO A 189 8.90 -10.82 -6.72
N GLY A 190 9.94 -9.99 -6.60
CA GLY A 190 10.94 -9.77 -7.65
C GLY A 190 10.54 -8.77 -8.74
N GLU A 191 9.28 -8.34 -8.80
CA GLU A 191 8.76 -7.47 -9.87
C GLU A 191 9.03 -5.96 -9.68
N ILE A 192 8.86 -5.21 -10.78
CA ILE A 192 8.82 -3.75 -10.84
C ILE A 192 7.36 -3.28 -10.81
N LEU A 193 6.95 -2.64 -9.71
CA LEU A 193 5.63 -2.02 -9.60
C LEU A 193 5.78 -0.50 -9.50
N LEU A 194 5.28 0.22 -10.50
CA LEU A 194 5.26 1.68 -10.50
C LEU A 194 3.85 2.18 -10.26
N GLY A 195 3.73 3.37 -9.68
CA GLY A 195 2.44 3.98 -9.51
C GLY A 195 2.50 5.50 -9.46
N THR A 196 1.37 6.15 -9.75
CA THR A 196 1.27 7.62 -9.70
C THR A 196 1.08 8.17 -8.29
N ASP A 197 1.14 7.30 -7.27
CA ASP A 197 1.06 7.67 -5.86
C ASP A 197 2.44 7.54 -5.19
N SER A 198 2.72 8.43 -4.24
CA SER A 198 4.02 8.44 -3.55
C SER A 198 4.29 7.19 -2.70
N HIS A 199 3.24 6.53 -2.20
CA HIS A 199 3.33 5.38 -1.29
C HIS A 199 3.28 4.04 -2.01
N THR A 200 3.48 4.02 -3.33
CA THR A 200 3.66 2.77 -4.10
C THR A 200 4.79 1.90 -3.55
N CYS A 201 5.76 2.48 -2.83
CA CYS A 201 6.78 1.74 -2.09
C CYS A 201 6.23 0.73 -1.07
N THR A 202 4.95 0.80 -0.69
CA THR A 202 4.25 -0.23 0.10
C THR A 202 4.44 -1.64 -0.46
N ALA A 203 4.45 -1.79 -1.79
CA ALA A 203 4.56 -3.09 -2.45
C ALA A 203 5.93 -3.75 -2.27
N GLY A 204 6.95 -3.00 -1.85
CA GLY A 204 8.24 -3.58 -1.48
C GLY A 204 8.19 -4.50 -0.25
N ALA A 205 7.09 -4.50 0.51
CA ALA A 205 6.80 -5.52 1.54
C ALA A 205 6.75 -6.95 0.98
N PHE A 206 6.53 -7.09 -0.33
CA PHE A 206 6.49 -8.36 -1.07
C PHE A 206 7.83 -8.69 -1.76
N GLY A 207 8.90 -7.93 -1.48
CA GLY A 207 10.19 -8.08 -2.17
C GLY A 207 10.17 -7.55 -3.61
N GLN A 208 9.40 -6.48 -3.86
CA GLN A 208 9.36 -5.77 -5.14
C GLN A 208 10.23 -4.51 -5.13
N PHE A 209 10.70 -4.10 -6.30
CA PHE A 209 11.08 -2.71 -6.47
C PHE A 209 9.84 -1.89 -6.81
N ALA A 210 9.40 -1.06 -5.86
CA ALA A 210 8.19 -0.28 -6.02
C ALA A 210 8.41 1.20 -5.68
N THR A 211 7.98 2.10 -6.56
CA THR A 211 8.17 3.55 -6.37
C THR A 211 7.06 4.34 -7.01
N GLY A 212 6.73 5.47 -6.37
CA GLY A 212 5.92 6.51 -7.00
C GLY A 212 6.66 7.16 -8.17
N ILE A 213 5.93 7.52 -9.22
CA ILE A 213 6.40 8.26 -10.38
C ILE A 213 5.41 9.37 -10.76
N GLY A 214 5.85 10.36 -11.53
CA GLY A 214 4.97 11.45 -11.97
C GLY A 214 4.08 11.07 -13.15
N ASN A 215 3.08 11.91 -13.44
CA ASN A 215 2.14 11.69 -14.56
C ASN A 215 2.85 11.58 -15.92
N THR A 216 3.94 12.31 -16.12
CA THR A 216 4.75 12.23 -17.36
C THR A 216 5.38 10.86 -17.52
N ASP A 217 6.03 10.37 -16.47
CA ASP A 217 6.67 9.05 -16.46
C ASP A 217 5.62 7.94 -16.62
N ALA A 218 4.49 8.06 -15.93
CA ALA A 218 3.40 7.09 -16.04
C ALA A 218 2.79 7.09 -17.44
N GLY A 219 2.62 8.26 -18.08
CA GLY A 219 2.15 8.37 -19.46
C GLY A 219 3.13 7.76 -20.46
N PHE A 220 4.44 7.90 -20.21
CA PHE A 220 5.48 7.20 -20.96
C PHE A 220 5.40 5.68 -20.78
N VAL A 221 5.29 5.20 -19.55
CA VAL A 221 5.14 3.77 -19.25
C VAL A 221 3.88 3.22 -19.93
N MET A 222 2.76 3.95 -19.91
CA MET A 222 1.53 3.54 -20.59
C MET A 222 1.72 3.24 -22.09
N GLY A 223 2.61 3.94 -22.78
CA GLY A 223 2.90 3.66 -24.18
C GLY A 223 4.05 2.69 -24.41
N ALA A 224 5.10 2.75 -23.58
CA ALA A 224 6.35 2.02 -23.83
C ALA A 224 6.51 0.71 -23.01
N GLY A 225 5.79 0.56 -21.90
CA GLY A 225 5.97 -0.54 -20.95
C GLY A 225 7.35 -0.56 -20.24
N LYS A 226 8.10 0.54 -20.34
CA LYS A 226 9.46 0.68 -19.79
C LYS A 226 9.65 2.05 -19.16
N ILE A 227 10.68 2.19 -18.33
CA ILE A 227 11.12 3.48 -17.79
C ILE A 227 12.64 3.48 -17.57
N LEU A 228 13.26 4.66 -17.63
CA LEU A 228 14.65 4.84 -17.25
C LEU A 228 14.74 5.11 -15.74
N LEU A 229 15.44 4.25 -15.00
CA LEU A 229 15.67 4.42 -13.57
C LEU A 229 17.16 4.52 -13.27
N LYS A 230 17.49 5.33 -12.26
CA LYS A 230 18.80 5.31 -11.63
C LYS A 230 18.82 4.29 -10.51
N VAL A 231 19.77 3.35 -10.53
CA VAL A 231 19.93 2.32 -9.49
C VAL A 231 20.29 3.02 -8.17
N PRO A 232 19.46 2.88 -7.11
CA PRO A 232 19.73 3.53 -5.83
C PRO A 232 20.72 2.71 -5.00
N PRO A 233 21.62 3.35 -4.22
CA PRO A 233 22.34 2.65 -3.16
C PRO A 233 21.36 2.23 -2.05
N THR A 234 21.70 1.16 -1.32
CA THR A 234 20.82 0.57 -0.31
C THR A 234 21.31 0.84 1.12
N LEU A 235 20.42 1.31 1.99
CA LEU A 235 20.58 1.33 3.44
C LEU A 235 19.98 0.05 4.02
N LYS A 236 20.72 -0.67 4.86
CA LYS A 236 20.25 -1.89 5.51
C LYS A 236 19.80 -1.61 6.94
N PHE A 237 18.62 -2.10 7.29
CA PHE A 237 18.03 -1.99 8.61
C PHE A 237 17.84 -3.40 9.18
N VAL A 238 18.71 -3.78 10.10
CA VAL A 238 18.62 -5.06 10.82
C VAL A 238 17.82 -4.84 12.09
N MET A 239 16.66 -5.50 12.21
CA MET A 239 15.76 -5.40 13.35
C MET A 239 15.61 -6.78 13.99
N ASP A 240 16.26 -6.95 15.13
CA ASP A 240 16.32 -8.21 15.87
C ASP A 240 15.68 -8.07 17.25
N GLY A 241 15.27 -9.21 17.82
CA GLY A 241 14.61 -9.31 19.12
C GLY A 241 13.12 -9.59 19.02
N GLU A 242 12.55 -10.03 20.13
CA GLU A 242 11.10 -10.25 20.26
C GLU A 242 10.38 -8.91 20.33
N MET A 243 9.39 -8.70 19.44
CA MET A 243 8.60 -7.48 19.44
C MET A 243 7.64 -7.48 20.64
N PRO A 244 7.73 -6.51 21.57
CA PRO A 244 6.77 -6.41 22.65
C PRO A 244 5.34 -6.28 22.13
N GLU A 245 4.37 -6.94 22.79
CA GLU A 245 2.96 -7.01 22.35
C GLU A 245 2.26 -5.64 22.20
N TYR A 246 2.84 -4.59 22.79
CA TYR A 246 2.34 -3.21 22.74
C TYR A 246 2.91 -2.39 21.57
N LEU A 247 3.78 -2.97 20.73
CA LEU A 247 4.31 -2.34 19.53
C LEU A 247 3.66 -2.90 18.27
N LEU A 248 3.72 -2.10 17.20
CA LEU A 248 3.43 -2.53 15.84
C LEU A 248 4.53 -2.02 14.90
N ALA A 249 4.56 -2.50 13.66
CA ALA A 249 5.48 -2.00 12.64
C ALA A 249 5.46 -0.46 12.44
N LYS A 250 4.35 0.21 12.79
CA LYS A 250 4.30 1.68 12.83
C LYS A 250 5.34 2.27 13.79
N ASP A 251 5.50 1.69 14.98
CA ASP A 251 6.51 2.15 15.95
C ASP A 251 7.93 1.90 15.39
N LEU A 252 8.16 0.77 14.72
CA LEU A 252 9.44 0.46 14.08
C LEU A 252 9.84 1.48 13.02
N ILE A 253 8.92 1.84 12.11
CA ILE A 253 9.23 2.79 11.04
C ILE A 253 9.36 4.23 11.56
N LEU A 254 8.61 4.61 12.61
CA LEU A 254 8.80 5.89 13.28
C LEU A 254 10.16 5.97 14.00
N GLN A 255 10.65 4.85 14.57
CA GLN A 255 12.00 4.78 15.13
C GLN A 255 13.04 5.09 14.05
N ILE A 256 12.92 4.45 12.88
CA ILE A 256 13.83 4.62 11.75
C ILE A 256 13.78 6.05 11.20
N ILE A 257 12.59 6.59 10.90
CA ILE A 257 12.45 7.94 10.34
C ILE A 257 12.98 8.99 11.33
N GLY A 258 12.74 8.83 12.64
CA GLY A 258 13.30 9.72 13.65
C GLY A 258 14.83 9.62 13.79
N GLU A 259 15.44 8.51 13.38
CA GLU A 259 16.90 8.33 13.39
C GLU A 259 17.56 8.98 12.16
N ILE A 260 16.96 8.82 10.98
CA ILE A 260 17.57 9.23 9.71
C ILE A 260 16.98 10.54 9.15
N SER A 261 15.94 11.10 9.75
CA SER A 261 15.17 12.28 9.29
C SER A 261 14.37 12.04 7.99
N VAL A 262 13.52 13.02 7.62
CA VAL A 262 12.76 12.99 6.36
C VAL A 262 13.61 13.01 5.08
N SER A 263 14.92 13.23 5.19
CA SER A 263 15.86 13.26 4.04
C SER A 263 16.98 12.24 4.14
N GLY A 264 17.01 11.38 5.17
CA GLY A 264 18.09 10.42 5.39
C GLY A 264 18.26 9.43 4.25
N ALA A 265 17.14 9.04 3.63
CA ALA A 265 17.09 8.06 2.58
C ALA A 265 16.84 8.66 1.18
N THR A 266 16.97 9.97 0.98
CA THR A 266 16.81 10.59 -0.35
C THR A 266 17.65 9.87 -1.41
N TYR A 267 16.98 9.36 -2.46
CA TYR A 267 17.51 8.54 -3.56
C TYR A 267 18.09 7.17 -3.16
N LYS A 268 17.80 6.67 -1.97
CA LYS A 268 18.28 5.38 -1.46
C LYS A 268 17.16 4.35 -1.38
N SER A 269 17.50 3.08 -1.47
CA SER A 269 16.61 1.97 -1.10
C SER A 269 16.79 1.67 0.39
N LEU A 270 15.72 1.27 1.07
CA LEU A 270 15.80 0.68 2.40
C LEU A 270 15.63 -0.84 2.27
N GLU A 271 16.46 -1.63 2.94
CA GLU A 271 16.30 -3.08 3.00
C GLU A 271 16.14 -3.49 4.45
N PHE A 272 14.99 -4.05 4.80
CA PHE A 272 14.64 -4.45 6.15
C PHE A 272 14.84 -5.95 6.33
N VAL A 273 15.65 -6.35 7.31
CA VAL A 273 15.97 -7.75 7.63
C VAL A 273 16.04 -7.95 9.15
N GLY A 274 16.17 -9.18 9.61
CA GLY A 274 16.33 -9.53 11.01
C GLY A 274 15.11 -10.28 11.58
N SER A 275 15.30 -10.87 12.76
CA SER A 275 14.33 -11.81 13.34
C SER A 275 12.95 -11.17 13.57
N THR A 276 12.91 -9.88 13.91
CA THR A 276 11.64 -9.17 14.07
C THR A 276 10.92 -9.04 12.73
N VAL A 277 11.63 -8.63 11.67
CA VAL A 277 11.03 -8.44 10.33
C VAL A 277 10.44 -9.75 9.80
N GLU A 278 11.14 -10.86 10.02
CA GLU A 278 10.68 -12.21 9.66
C GLU A 278 9.38 -12.58 10.39
N SER A 279 9.22 -12.16 11.65
CA SER A 279 8.02 -12.43 12.46
C SER A 279 6.81 -11.55 12.10
N LEU A 280 7.00 -10.42 11.41
CA LEU A 280 5.92 -9.51 11.06
C LEU A 280 4.94 -10.15 10.06
N SER A 281 3.66 -9.85 10.23
CA SER A 281 2.63 -10.15 9.24
C SER A 281 2.88 -9.38 7.92
N MET A 282 2.20 -9.77 6.84
CA MET A 282 2.25 -8.98 5.61
C MET A 282 1.68 -7.58 5.79
N GLU A 283 0.63 -7.40 6.60
CA GLU A 283 0.06 -6.08 6.87
C GLU A 283 1.03 -5.19 7.64
N GLU A 284 1.80 -5.75 8.57
CA GLU A 284 2.86 -5.03 9.27
C GLU A 284 4.03 -4.67 8.36
N ARG A 285 4.49 -5.60 7.50
CA ARG A 285 5.52 -5.31 6.47
C ARG A 285 5.07 -4.21 5.51
N MET A 286 3.79 -4.20 5.13
CA MET A 286 3.22 -3.12 4.31
C MET A 286 3.30 -1.77 5.04
N THR A 287 3.04 -1.71 6.35
CA THR A 287 3.19 -0.47 7.13
C THR A 287 4.65 0.01 7.15
N LEU A 288 5.60 -0.91 7.31
CA LEU A 288 7.04 -0.62 7.29
C LEU A 288 7.48 -0.04 5.94
N CYS A 289 7.15 -0.71 4.84
CA CYS A 289 7.52 -0.27 3.48
C CYS A 289 6.76 0.97 3.00
N ASN A 290 5.51 1.16 3.45
CA ASN A 290 4.71 2.33 3.08
C ASN A 290 5.41 3.64 3.47
N MET A 291 5.91 3.74 4.70
CA MET A 291 6.46 5.01 5.20
C MET A 291 7.93 5.26 4.81
N VAL A 292 8.53 4.40 3.97
CA VAL A 292 9.90 4.60 3.46
C VAL A 292 10.04 5.94 2.74
N ILE A 293 9.02 6.36 1.98
CA ILE A 293 9.02 7.64 1.30
C ILE A 293 9.04 8.84 2.27
N GLU A 294 8.59 8.66 3.52
CA GLU A 294 8.63 9.71 4.55
C GLU A 294 10.04 9.93 5.11
N ALA A 295 10.98 9.02 4.88
CA ALA A 295 12.42 9.24 5.07
C ALA A 295 13.13 9.74 3.78
N GLY A 296 12.36 10.01 2.72
CA GLY A 296 12.86 10.33 1.38
C GLY A 296 13.29 9.11 0.56
N GLY A 297 13.06 7.90 1.07
CA GLY A 297 13.44 6.65 0.42
C GLY A 297 12.78 6.46 -0.95
N LYS A 298 13.55 6.00 -1.92
CA LYS A 298 13.07 5.66 -3.28
C LYS A 298 12.15 4.45 -3.26
N ASN A 299 12.53 3.44 -2.48
CA ASN A 299 11.82 2.17 -2.29
C ASN A 299 12.27 1.57 -0.96
N GLY A 300 11.47 0.68 -0.36
CA GLY A 300 11.92 -0.16 0.74
C GLY A 300 11.48 -1.60 0.55
N VAL A 301 12.38 -2.55 0.77
CA VAL A 301 12.14 -3.98 0.51
C VAL A 301 12.24 -4.82 1.76
N VAL A 302 11.36 -5.82 1.85
CA VAL A 302 11.44 -6.95 2.78
C VAL A 302 11.64 -8.21 1.94
N PRO A 303 12.61 -9.09 2.26
CA PRO A 303 12.75 -10.38 1.59
C PRO A 303 11.45 -11.20 1.67
N ALA A 304 11.02 -11.75 0.54
CA ALA A 304 9.85 -12.62 0.51
C ALA A 304 10.16 -13.95 1.19
N ASP A 305 9.27 -14.39 2.08
CA ASP A 305 9.39 -15.64 2.83
C ASP A 305 8.05 -16.38 2.87
N ASN A 306 7.94 -17.39 3.74
CA ASN A 306 6.71 -18.18 3.86
C ASN A 306 5.48 -17.34 4.21
N THR A 307 5.62 -16.26 4.97
CA THR A 307 4.53 -15.32 5.27
C THR A 307 4.06 -14.63 4.00
N THR A 308 4.99 -14.23 3.13
CA THR A 308 4.66 -13.66 1.80
C THR A 308 4.02 -14.69 0.88
N PHE A 309 4.57 -15.90 0.78
CA PHE A 309 4.04 -16.94 -0.12
C PHE A 309 2.65 -17.39 0.30
N LYS A 310 2.42 -17.61 1.60
CA LYS A 310 1.10 -17.94 2.14
C LYS A 310 0.09 -16.83 1.89
N TYR A 311 0.50 -15.57 1.98
CA TYR A 311 -0.39 -14.46 1.66
C TYR A 311 -0.79 -14.45 0.19
N LEU A 312 0.07 -14.88 -0.74
CA LEU A 312 -0.19 -14.82 -2.18
C LEU A 312 -0.89 -16.05 -2.75
N GLU A 313 -0.88 -17.17 -2.03
CA GLU A 313 -1.37 -18.49 -2.49
C GLU A 313 -2.79 -18.43 -3.09
N ASP A 314 -3.69 -17.66 -2.48
CA ASP A 314 -5.09 -17.52 -2.92
C ASP A 314 -5.37 -16.25 -3.74
N LYS A 315 -4.36 -15.41 -3.99
CA LYS A 315 -4.54 -14.07 -4.61
C LYS A 315 -4.05 -14.00 -6.04
N THR A 316 -3.11 -14.84 -6.44
CA THR A 316 -2.57 -14.80 -7.79
C THR A 316 -2.12 -16.16 -8.29
N SER A 317 -2.37 -16.42 -9.58
CA SER A 317 -1.86 -17.57 -10.32
C SER A 317 -0.74 -17.19 -11.29
N VAL A 318 -0.36 -15.91 -11.35
CA VAL A 318 0.74 -15.43 -12.18
C VAL A 318 2.06 -15.85 -11.55
N ALA A 319 2.90 -16.54 -12.32
CA ALA A 319 4.21 -16.96 -11.85
C ALA A 319 5.10 -15.75 -11.54
N PHE A 320 5.86 -15.85 -10.45
CA PHE A 320 6.82 -14.84 -10.00
C PHE A 320 8.10 -15.50 -9.49
N GLU A 321 9.20 -14.73 -9.48
CA GLU A 321 10.51 -15.20 -9.02
C GLU A 321 11.01 -14.29 -7.88
N PRO A 322 11.00 -14.77 -6.63
CA PRO A 322 11.59 -14.05 -5.51
C PRO A 322 13.09 -13.86 -5.68
N VAL A 323 13.58 -12.69 -5.28
CA VAL A 323 14.99 -12.28 -5.40
C VAL A 323 15.52 -11.90 -4.03
N TYR A 324 16.77 -12.27 -3.74
CA TYR A 324 17.41 -12.07 -2.44
C TYR A 324 18.79 -11.43 -2.60
N SER A 325 19.20 -10.58 -1.66
CA SER A 325 20.56 -10.03 -1.61
C SER A 325 21.59 -11.16 -1.59
N ASP A 326 22.69 -10.98 -2.31
CA ASP A 326 23.84 -11.88 -2.19
C ASP A 326 24.50 -11.74 -0.81
N GLY A 327 25.10 -12.82 -0.29
CA GLY A 327 25.73 -12.81 1.02
C GLY A 327 26.91 -11.83 1.18
N GLN A 328 27.44 -11.31 0.08
CA GLN A 328 28.52 -10.29 0.05
C GLN A 328 28.07 -8.97 -0.59
N ALA A 329 26.75 -8.74 -0.70
CA ALA A 329 26.21 -7.50 -1.25
C ALA A 329 26.67 -6.29 -0.42
N ARG A 330 26.95 -5.16 -1.10
CA ARG A 330 27.44 -3.94 -0.45
C ARG A 330 26.27 -3.01 -0.14
N PHE A 331 26.18 -2.61 1.13
CA PHE A 331 25.21 -1.63 1.60
C PHE A 331 25.93 -0.30 1.87
N LEU A 332 25.28 0.81 1.56
CA LEU A 332 25.84 2.14 1.82
C LEU A 332 26.02 2.39 3.32
N SER A 333 25.07 1.93 4.12
CA SER A 333 25.16 1.94 5.59
C SER A 333 24.28 0.83 6.15
N GLU A 334 24.63 0.36 7.35
CA GLU A 334 23.84 -0.62 8.10
C GLU A 334 23.46 -0.03 9.46
N TYR A 335 22.19 -0.15 9.81
CA TYR A 335 21.63 0.25 11.10
C TYR A 335 21.10 -1.01 11.80
N ARG A 336 21.34 -1.12 13.11
CA ARG A 336 20.91 -2.27 13.91
C ARG A 336 20.05 -1.80 15.07
N PHE A 337 18.88 -2.42 15.22
CA PHE A 337 17.92 -2.11 16.28
C PHE A 337 17.60 -3.38 17.07
N ASP A 338 17.71 -3.28 18.38
CA ASP A 338 17.16 -4.26 19.31
C ASP A 338 15.71 -3.85 19.62
N VAL A 339 14.76 -4.54 18.99
CA VAL A 339 13.33 -4.20 19.04
C VAL A 339 12.74 -4.38 20.43
N SER A 340 13.32 -5.26 21.25
CA SER A 340 12.86 -5.48 22.63
C SER A 340 12.99 -4.24 23.52
N LYS A 341 13.83 -3.27 23.11
CA LYS A 341 14.08 -2.01 23.81
C LYS A 341 13.25 -0.84 23.29
N ILE A 342 12.47 -1.03 22.22
CA ILE A 342 11.64 0.03 21.65
C ILE A 342 10.40 0.25 22.54
N GLU A 343 10.08 1.52 22.77
CA GLU A 343 8.86 1.95 23.44
C GLU A 343 7.88 2.54 22.41
N PRO A 344 6.56 2.62 22.69
CA PRO A 344 5.60 3.22 21.77
C PRO A 344 6.00 4.63 21.34
N LEU A 345 5.95 4.89 20.04
CA LEU A 345 6.42 6.13 19.44
C LEU A 345 5.28 6.95 18.84
N VAL A 346 5.50 8.26 18.79
CA VAL A 346 4.63 9.22 18.15
C VAL A 346 5.48 10.20 17.32
N ALA A 347 5.07 10.48 16.08
CA ALA A 347 5.60 11.63 15.34
C ALA A 347 4.76 12.87 15.63
N LYS A 348 5.34 13.84 16.32
CA LYS A 348 4.69 15.10 16.67
C LYS A 348 4.55 15.99 15.43
N PRO A 349 3.59 16.93 15.42
CA PRO A 349 3.49 17.90 14.34
C PRO A 349 4.80 18.72 14.20
N HIS A 350 5.20 19.17 13.02
CA HIS A 350 4.55 18.97 11.72
C HIS A 350 5.45 18.17 10.76
N SER A 351 6.12 17.13 11.26
CA SER A 351 6.99 16.28 10.45
C SER A 351 7.00 14.82 10.92
N PRO A 352 7.04 13.83 9.99
CA PRO A 352 7.14 12.41 10.36
C PRO A 352 8.40 12.06 11.16
N ASP A 353 9.48 12.83 11.04
CA ASP A 353 10.73 12.63 11.79
C ASP A 353 10.77 13.32 13.16
N ASN A 354 9.76 14.10 13.53
CA ASN A 354 9.66 14.70 14.87
C ASN A 354 9.19 13.67 15.90
N ARG A 355 9.96 12.58 16.01
CA ARG A 355 9.73 11.42 16.87
C ARG A 355 9.82 11.83 18.35
N ALA A 356 8.88 11.34 19.14
CA ALA A 356 8.90 11.36 20.60
C ALA A 356 8.38 10.04 21.15
N LEU A 357 8.70 9.73 22.41
CA LEU A 357 8.04 8.62 23.10
C LEU A 357 6.59 9.01 23.39
N ALA A 358 5.65 8.08 23.26
CA ALA A 358 4.24 8.35 23.56
C ALA A 358 4.06 8.91 24.99
N ARG A 359 4.80 8.38 25.97
CA ARG A 359 4.75 8.83 27.38
C ARG A 359 5.14 10.30 27.59
N GLU A 360 5.91 10.89 26.68
CA GLU A 360 6.36 12.29 26.75
C GLU A 360 5.27 13.27 26.30
N CYS A 361 4.32 12.81 25.48
CA CYS A 361 3.23 13.63 24.95
C CYS A 361 1.99 13.69 25.87
N LYS A 362 2.14 13.35 27.17
CA LYS A 362 1.04 13.16 28.13
C LYS A 362 0.14 14.39 28.40
N ASP A 363 0.68 15.57 28.15
CA ASP A 363 0.03 16.87 28.44
C ASP A 363 -0.67 17.43 27.19
N VAL A 364 -0.57 16.75 26.05
CA VAL A 364 -1.27 17.14 24.82
C VAL A 364 -2.77 16.93 24.99
N LYS A 365 -3.54 17.99 24.82
CA LYS A 365 -5.00 17.90 24.75
C LYS A 365 -5.40 17.46 23.34
N ILE A 366 -6.02 16.29 23.25
CA ILE A 366 -6.45 15.69 21.99
C ILE A 366 -7.92 16.05 21.77
N ASP A 367 -8.28 16.41 20.54
CA ASP A 367 -9.67 16.72 20.18
C ASP A 367 -10.35 15.54 19.48
N ARG A 368 -9.58 14.65 18.84
CA ARG A 368 -10.09 13.50 18.08
C ARG A 368 -9.01 12.46 17.76
N VAL A 369 -9.45 11.26 17.40
CA VAL A 369 -8.59 10.15 16.95
C VAL A 369 -9.05 9.66 15.58
N TYR A 370 -8.12 9.32 14.70
CA TYR A 370 -8.37 8.77 13.37
C TYR A 370 -7.60 7.45 13.18
N ILE A 371 -8.32 6.35 12.97
CA ILE A 371 -7.77 5.01 12.71
C ILE A 371 -8.18 4.61 11.29
N GLY A 372 -7.21 4.62 10.38
CA GLY A 372 -7.41 4.33 8.96
C GLY A 372 -6.17 4.59 8.10
N SER A 373 -6.37 4.71 6.78
CA SER A 373 -5.33 4.85 5.74
C SER A 373 -4.59 3.55 5.39
N CYS A 374 -3.76 3.57 4.34
CA CYS A 374 -2.90 2.45 3.93
C CYS A 374 -1.95 1.97 5.06
N THR A 375 -1.59 2.85 6.00
CA THR A 375 -0.73 2.49 7.15
C THR A 375 -1.46 2.03 8.40
N GLY A 376 -2.78 2.23 8.52
CA GLY A 376 -3.49 2.01 9.78
C GLY A 376 -4.95 1.62 9.65
N GLY A 377 -5.39 1.23 8.45
CA GLY A 377 -6.75 0.82 8.13
C GLY A 377 -6.83 -0.61 7.63
N LYS A 378 -5.87 -1.48 7.95
CA LYS A 378 -5.90 -2.89 7.58
C LYS A 378 -6.57 -3.72 8.69
N THR A 379 -6.83 -5.00 8.45
CA THR A 379 -7.63 -5.83 9.37
C THR A 379 -6.96 -5.95 10.74
N GLU A 380 -5.63 -6.16 10.76
CA GLU A 380 -4.86 -6.26 11.99
C GLU A 380 -4.79 -4.94 12.76
N ASP A 381 -4.83 -3.80 12.06
CA ASP A 381 -4.86 -2.47 12.70
C ASP A 381 -6.15 -2.27 13.52
N PHE A 382 -7.31 -2.70 12.99
CA PHE A 382 -8.57 -2.63 13.73
C PHE A 382 -8.65 -3.66 14.85
N LEU A 383 -8.11 -4.87 14.66
CA LEU A 383 -8.00 -5.86 15.73
C LEU A 383 -7.15 -5.30 16.89
N ALA A 384 -6.03 -4.64 16.58
CA ALA A 384 -5.18 -4.00 17.58
C ALA A 384 -5.93 -2.90 18.36
N ALA A 385 -6.64 -2.02 17.66
CA ALA A 385 -7.47 -0.99 18.31
C ALA A 385 -8.58 -1.61 19.18
N ALA A 386 -9.27 -2.63 18.68
CA ALA A 386 -10.35 -3.31 19.40
C ALA A 386 -9.84 -4.01 20.67
N LYS A 387 -8.65 -4.65 20.64
CA LYS A 387 -8.02 -5.24 21.84
C LYS A 387 -7.83 -4.19 22.93
N VAL A 388 -7.39 -2.98 22.59
CA VAL A 388 -7.20 -1.88 23.58
C VAL A 388 -8.53 -1.46 24.19
N PHE A 389 -9.57 -1.28 23.37
CA PHE A 389 -10.89 -0.90 23.87
C PHE A 389 -11.53 -1.99 24.74
N LEU A 390 -11.50 -3.24 24.27
CA LEU A 390 -11.99 -4.40 25.00
C LEU A 390 -11.34 -4.51 26.37
N ALA A 391 -10.01 -4.47 26.40
CA ALA A 391 -9.26 -4.72 27.61
C ALA A 391 -9.29 -3.52 28.59
N SER A 392 -9.59 -2.33 28.09
CA SER A 392 -9.89 -1.14 28.90
C SER A 392 -11.29 -1.17 29.51
N GLY A 393 -12.31 -1.61 28.75
CA GLY A 393 -13.72 -1.55 29.15
C GLY A 393 -14.27 -0.12 29.32
N LYS A 394 -13.52 0.90 28.89
CA LYS A 394 -13.90 2.33 29.02
C LYS A 394 -14.46 2.85 27.70
N LYS A 395 -15.34 3.86 27.80
CA LYS A 395 -15.82 4.64 26.65
C LYS A 395 -14.75 5.64 26.18
N VAL A 396 -14.65 5.84 24.87
CA VAL A 396 -13.85 6.90 24.27
C VAL A 396 -14.30 8.26 24.78
N LYS A 397 -13.38 9.22 24.81
CA LYS A 397 -13.60 10.56 25.35
C LYS A 397 -13.57 11.66 24.30
N VAL A 398 -13.12 11.31 23.10
CA VAL A 398 -13.07 12.18 21.93
C VAL A 398 -13.63 11.41 20.73
N PRO A 399 -14.19 12.11 19.71
CA PRO A 399 -14.59 11.48 18.46
C PRO A 399 -13.47 10.61 17.90
N THR A 400 -13.81 9.37 17.55
CA THR A 400 -12.87 8.32 17.16
C THR A 400 -13.34 7.73 15.85
N PHE A 401 -12.71 8.18 14.78
CA PHE A 401 -13.07 7.86 13.40
C PHE A 401 -12.39 6.57 12.96
N LEU A 402 -13.18 5.64 12.43
CA LEU A 402 -12.74 4.34 11.94
C LEU A 402 -12.91 4.31 10.42
N VAL A 403 -11.81 4.24 9.67
CA VAL A 403 -11.83 4.30 8.20
C VAL A 403 -11.09 3.08 7.63
N PRO A 404 -11.81 2.00 7.30
CA PRO A 404 -11.19 0.81 6.74
C PRO A 404 -10.56 1.09 5.38
N ALA A 405 -9.43 0.44 5.10
CA ALA A 405 -8.72 0.63 3.84
C ALA A 405 -9.51 0.04 2.68
N THR A 406 -10.08 -1.16 2.84
CA THR A 406 -10.76 -1.88 1.74
C THR A 406 -12.12 -2.40 2.14
N GLN A 407 -12.93 -2.80 1.14
CA GLN A 407 -14.20 -3.48 1.41
C GLN A 407 -14.01 -4.76 2.21
N LYS A 408 -12.93 -5.51 1.92
CA LYS A 408 -12.59 -6.70 2.69
C LYS A 408 -12.34 -6.34 4.17
N VAL A 409 -11.55 -5.30 4.45
CA VAL A 409 -11.30 -4.87 5.83
C VAL A 409 -12.59 -4.40 6.50
N TRP A 410 -13.44 -3.66 5.77
CA TRP A 410 -14.76 -3.27 6.27
C TRP A 410 -15.55 -4.52 6.69
N MET A 411 -15.64 -5.54 5.85
CA MET A 411 -16.32 -6.80 6.19
C MET A 411 -15.69 -7.52 7.38
N ASP A 412 -14.35 -7.57 7.44
CA ASP A 412 -13.60 -8.20 8.53
C ASP A 412 -13.94 -7.55 9.89
N ILE A 413 -14.10 -6.23 9.95
CA ILE A 413 -14.49 -5.50 11.18
C ILE A 413 -15.83 -6.00 11.75
N TYR A 414 -16.78 -6.39 10.89
CA TYR A 414 -18.11 -6.86 11.29
C TYR A 414 -18.22 -8.38 11.43
N SER A 415 -17.22 -9.14 10.98
CA SER A 415 -17.34 -10.61 10.87
C SER A 415 -16.27 -11.37 11.63
N ILE A 416 -15.07 -10.82 11.83
CA ILE A 416 -13.97 -11.48 12.53
C ILE A 416 -14.10 -11.24 14.04
N PRO A 417 -14.24 -12.29 14.86
CA PRO A 417 -14.20 -12.16 16.31
C PRO A 417 -12.81 -11.73 16.78
N VAL A 418 -12.76 -10.81 17.75
CA VAL A 418 -11.52 -10.42 18.41
C VAL A 418 -11.07 -11.53 19.37
N PRO A 419 -9.83 -12.03 19.28
CA PRO A 419 -9.35 -13.05 20.21
C PRO A 419 -9.49 -12.63 21.68
N GLY A 420 -10.02 -13.52 22.51
CA GLY A 420 -10.24 -13.24 23.94
C GLY A 420 -11.48 -12.38 24.25
N SER A 421 -12.32 -12.03 23.27
CA SER A 421 -13.51 -11.19 23.48
C SER A 421 -14.79 -11.93 23.86
N GLY A 422 -14.76 -13.27 23.92
CA GLY A 422 -15.96 -14.09 24.06
C GLY A 422 -16.83 -14.10 22.80
N GLY A 423 -16.23 -13.93 21.61
CA GLY A 423 -16.93 -13.98 20.32
C GLY A 423 -17.38 -12.63 19.76
N LYS A 424 -17.09 -11.51 20.44
CA LYS A 424 -17.39 -10.17 19.94
C LYS A 424 -16.51 -9.80 18.75
N THR A 425 -17.12 -9.18 17.75
CA THR A 425 -16.43 -8.60 16.59
C THR A 425 -15.82 -7.24 16.91
N CYS A 426 -14.94 -6.73 16.05
CA CYS A 426 -14.41 -5.37 16.18
C CYS A 426 -15.54 -4.34 16.23
N SER A 427 -16.56 -4.45 15.35
CA SER A 427 -17.67 -3.50 15.30
C SER A 427 -18.43 -3.40 16.63
N GLN A 428 -18.71 -4.54 17.27
CA GLN A 428 -19.41 -4.58 18.56
C GLN A 428 -18.56 -3.93 19.65
N ILE A 429 -17.26 -4.20 19.68
CA ILE A 429 -16.34 -3.58 20.65
C ILE A 429 -16.23 -2.07 20.42
N PHE A 430 -16.19 -1.62 19.17
CA PHE A 430 -16.15 -0.19 18.82
C PHE A 430 -17.43 0.54 19.23
N GLU A 431 -18.59 -0.05 18.98
CA GLU A 431 -19.89 0.48 19.43
C GLU A 431 -19.97 0.53 20.97
N GLU A 432 -19.54 -0.54 21.64
CA GLU A 432 -19.42 -0.60 23.10
C GLU A 432 -18.42 0.40 23.65
N ALA A 433 -17.37 0.77 22.92
CA ALA A 433 -16.45 1.84 23.29
C ALA A 433 -17.01 3.25 22.97
N GLY A 434 -18.03 3.35 22.12
CA GLY A 434 -18.59 4.64 21.67
C GLY A 434 -17.80 5.30 20.55
N CYS A 435 -17.07 4.52 19.73
CA CYS A 435 -16.43 5.03 18.51
C CYS A 435 -17.50 5.38 17.46
N ASP A 436 -17.11 6.19 16.47
CA ASP A 436 -17.95 6.42 15.29
C ASP A 436 -18.11 5.12 14.48
N VAL A 437 -19.24 4.98 13.81
CA VAL A 437 -19.50 3.81 12.94
C VAL A 437 -18.42 3.73 11.86
N PRO A 438 -17.81 2.54 11.61
CA PRO A 438 -16.86 2.35 10.53
C PRO A 438 -17.34 2.91 9.20
N ALA A 439 -16.57 3.86 8.66
CA ALA A 439 -16.89 4.58 7.44
C ALA A 439 -16.81 3.66 6.21
N SER A 440 -17.33 4.14 5.08
CA SER A 440 -17.03 3.54 3.78
C SER A 440 -15.51 3.47 3.57
N PRO A 441 -14.97 2.39 2.98
CA PRO A 441 -13.53 2.29 2.80
C PRO A 441 -13.05 3.33 1.79
N ASN A 442 -11.98 4.06 2.09
CA ASN A 442 -11.30 5.04 1.24
C ASN A 442 -10.05 5.61 1.95
N CYS A 443 -9.25 6.44 1.25
CA CYS A 443 -8.10 7.13 1.86
C CYS A 443 -8.50 8.22 2.88
N GLY A 444 -9.71 8.77 2.76
CA GLY A 444 -10.32 9.71 3.70
C GLY A 444 -9.47 10.95 3.95
N ALA A 445 -9.38 11.36 5.22
CA ALA A 445 -8.61 12.53 5.62
C ALA A 445 -7.08 12.40 5.44
N CYS A 446 -6.57 11.26 4.96
CA CYS A 446 -5.13 11.04 4.76
C CYS A 446 -4.51 11.98 3.70
N LEU A 447 -5.23 12.23 2.61
CA LEU A 447 -4.80 13.08 1.49
C LEU A 447 -5.80 14.22 1.37
N GLY A 448 -5.47 15.37 1.96
CA GLY A 448 -6.36 16.54 2.05
C GLY A 448 -7.21 16.76 0.81
N GLY A 449 -8.50 16.42 0.93
CA GLY A 449 -9.47 16.48 -0.16
C GLY A 449 -10.48 17.61 0.00
N PRO A 450 -11.58 17.57 -0.79
CA PRO A 450 -12.72 18.46 -0.67
C PRO A 450 -13.24 18.63 0.77
N ARG A 451 -13.96 19.72 1.05
CA ARG A 451 -14.38 20.06 2.43
C ARG A 451 -15.30 19.02 3.08
N ASP A 452 -16.01 18.25 2.26
CA ASP A 452 -16.94 17.19 2.68
C ASP A 452 -16.28 15.81 2.79
N THR A 453 -14.97 15.68 2.52
CA THR A 453 -14.24 14.42 2.76
C THR A 453 -14.44 13.98 4.22
N TYR A 454 -14.84 12.72 4.39
CA TYR A 454 -15.11 12.16 5.71
C TYR A 454 -13.94 12.36 6.65
N ALA A 455 -14.25 12.79 7.87
CA ALA A 455 -13.27 13.03 8.93
C ALA A 455 -12.18 14.06 8.61
N ARG A 456 -12.33 14.90 7.57
CA ARG A 456 -11.41 16.03 7.32
C ARG A 456 -11.35 16.98 8.52
N LEU A 457 -10.17 17.55 8.78
CA LEU A 457 -10.01 18.65 9.73
C LEU A 457 -10.46 19.95 9.06
N ASN A 458 -11.69 20.38 9.30
CA ASN A 458 -12.21 21.65 8.76
C ASN A 458 -11.87 22.86 9.63
N VAL A 459 -11.45 22.62 10.87
CA VAL A 459 -11.10 23.62 11.91
C VAL A 459 -9.77 23.22 12.57
N PRO A 460 -9.06 24.15 13.25
CA PRO A 460 -7.82 23.83 13.96
C PRO A 460 -8.09 22.88 15.14
N GLN A 461 -7.74 21.61 14.98
CA GLN A 461 -7.90 20.56 15.98
C GLN A 461 -6.60 19.74 16.12
N VAL A 462 -6.43 19.14 17.30
CA VAL A 462 -5.38 18.15 17.58
C VAL A 462 -5.92 16.74 17.32
N CYS A 463 -5.30 16.02 16.39
CA CYS A 463 -5.68 14.68 15.98
C CYS A 463 -4.53 13.68 16.22
N VAL A 464 -4.80 12.56 16.90
CA VAL A 464 -3.90 11.39 16.85
C VAL A 464 -4.37 10.51 15.70
N SER A 465 -3.46 10.20 14.77
CA SER A 465 -3.80 9.56 13.51
C SER A 465 -2.87 8.39 13.20
N THR A 466 -3.42 7.32 12.64
CA THR A 466 -2.63 6.18 12.14
C THR A 466 -2.14 6.37 10.70
N THR A 467 -2.34 7.55 10.12
CA THR A 467 -1.85 7.93 8.78
C THR A 467 -0.31 8.03 8.74
N ASN A 468 0.24 8.37 7.57
CA ASN A 468 1.69 8.45 7.32
C ASN A 468 2.25 9.88 7.30
N ARG A 469 1.41 10.92 7.21
CA ARG A 469 1.85 12.32 7.09
C ARG A 469 1.14 13.26 8.05
N ASN A 470 1.90 14.18 8.63
CA ASN A 470 1.43 15.22 9.56
C ASN A 470 1.91 16.65 9.20
N PHE A 471 2.30 16.89 7.95
CA PHE A 471 2.63 18.23 7.46
C PHE A 471 1.45 19.21 7.60
N PRO A 472 1.68 20.54 7.68
CA PRO A 472 0.62 21.52 7.84
C PRO A 472 -0.43 21.41 6.73
N GLY A 473 -1.71 21.32 7.10
CA GLY A 473 -2.83 21.20 6.16
C GLY A 473 -3.03 19.82 5.56
N ARG A 474 -2.24 18.80 5.95
CA ARG A 474 -2.33 17.46 5.34
C ARG A 474 -3.71 16.81 5.48
N MET A 475 -4.33 16.91 6.66
CA MET A 475 -5.69 16.42 6.92
C MET A 475 -6.77 17.49 6.74
N GLY A 476 -6.44 18.68 6.20
CA GLY A 476 -7.39 19.76 5.96
C GLY A 476 -6.89 21.13 6.42
N HIS A 477 -7.25 21.55 7.64
CA HIS A 477 -6.94 22.87 8.17
C HIS A 477 -5.43 23.03 8.40
N LYS A 478 -4.85 24.16 7.98
CA LYS A 478 -3.39 24.40 8.04
C LYS A 478 -2.83 24.43 9.46
N GLU A 479 -3.64 24.92 10.41
CA GLU A 479 -3.31 24.97 11.84
C GLU A 479 -3.71 23.69 12.60
N GLY A 480 -4.24 22.67 11.91
CA GLY A 480 -4.47 21.36 12.51
C GLY A 480 -3.16 20.70 12.92
N GLN A 481 -3.13 20.08 14.10
CA GLN A 481 -1.97 19.40 14.64
C GLN A 481 -2.18 17.90 14.61
N ILE A 482 -1.35 17.18 13.86
CA ILE A 482 -1.50 15.74 13.63
C ILE A 482 -0.33 15.00 14.28
N TYR A 483 -0.65 14.08 15.19
CA TYR A 483 0.31 13.20 15.84
C TYR A 483 0.19 11.82 15.19
N LEU A 484 1.25 11.33 14.55
CA LEU A 484 1.23 10.00 13.91
C LEU A 484 1.57 8.92 14.93
N ALA A 485 0.77 7.87 15.02
CA ALA A 485 0.94 6.83 16.02
C ALA A 485 0.46 5.45 15.51
N SER A 486 0.83 4.39 16.22
CA SER A 486 0.30 3.04 15.97
C SER A 486 -1.18 2.94 16.36
N PRO A 487 -1.95 1.99 15.79
CA PRO A 487 -3.33 1.72 16.20
C PRO A 487 -3.50 1.53 17.72
N TYR A 488 -2.55 0.87 18.38
CA TYR A 488 -2.53 0.75 19.85
C TYR A 488 -2.47 2.12 20.54
N THR A 489 -1.51 2.95 20.15
CA THR A 489 -1.33 4.29 20.74
C THR A 489 -2.51 5.22 20.42
N ALA A 490 -3.07 5.14 19.22
CA ALA A 490 -4.25 5.89 18.82
C ALA A 490 -5.49 5.51 19.63
N ALA A 491 -5.78 4.21 19.77
CA ALA A 491 -6.90 3.71 20.59
C ALA A 491 -6.73 4.06 22.08
N ALA A 492 -5.52 3.92 22.62
CA ALA A 492 -5.22 4.30 24.00
C ALA A 492 -5.42 5.81 24.23
N SER A 493 -5.06 6.63 23.24
CA SER A 493 -5.24 8.08 23.28
C SER A 493 -6.72 8.48 23.32
N ALA A 494 -7.58 7.80 22.56
CA ALA A 494 -9.02 8.04 22.52
C ALA A 494 -9.71 7.89 23.88
N LEU A 495 -9.12 7.09 24.79
CA LEU A 495 -9.65 6.82 26.13
C LEU A 495 -9.28 7.90 27.17
N THR A 496 -8.51 8.93 26.80
CA THR A 496 -7.94 9.91 27.75
C THR A 496 -8.28 11.37 27.38
N VAL A 497 -8.61 12.22 28.37
CA VAL A 497 -8.82 13.68 28.19
C VAL A 497 -7.72 14.53 28.85
N LYS A 498 -7.00 13.96 29.81
CA LYS A 498 -5.77 14.49 30.42
C LYS A 498 -4.97 13.28 30.94
N ASN A 499 -3.66 13.25 30.68
CA ASN A 499 -2.66 12.31 31.18
C ASN A 499 -2.48 10.98 30.39
N MET A 500 -1.50 10.94 29.46
CA MET A 500 -0.92 9.65 29.01
C MET A 500 -0.13 8.91 30.11
N LYS A 501 0.10 9.53 31.27
CA LYS A 501 0.94 8.97 32.34
C LYS A 501 0.38 7.71 33.00
N LYS A 502 -0.94 7.45 32.92
CA LYS A 502 -1.56 6.29 33.58
C LYS A 502 -1.85 5.12 32.63
N ASN A 503 -1.92 5.34 31.31
CA ASN A 503 -2.42 4.34 30.36
C ASN A 503 -1.41 3.72 29.39
N VAL A 504 -0.21 4.27 29.22
CA VAL A 504 0.86 3.51 28.54
C VAL A 504 1.34 2.35 29.43
N TYR A 505 1.33 2.57 30.76
CA TYR A 505 1.58 1.53 31.77
C TYR A 505 0.33 0.71 32.17
N GLU A 506 -0.90 1.25 32.14
CA GLU A 506 -2.12 0.40 32.22
C GLU A 506 -2.27 -0.45 30.96
N GLY A 507 -1.90 0.01 29.76
CA GLY A 507 -1.81 -0.82 28.55
C GLY A 507 -0.88 -2.01 28.76
N GLN A 508 0.38 -1.76 29.16
CA GLN A 508 1.32 -2.83 29.56
C GLN A 508 0.77 -3.76 30.66
N LYS A 509 0.07 -3.24 31.67
CA LYS A 509 -0.52 -4.06 32.75
C LYS A 509 -1.77 -4.83 32.33
N ILE A 510 -2.57 -4.29 31.43
CA ILE A 510 -3.76 -4.92 30.85
C ILE A 510 -3.32 -6.15 30.02
N PHE A 511 -2.24 -6.03 29.24
CA PHE A 511 -1.65 -7.16 28.53
C PHE A 511 -1.02 -8.21 29.47
N SER A 512 -0.32 -7.81 30.54
CA SER A 512 0.23 -8.77 31.53
C SER A 512 -0.83 -9.62 32.27
N LYS A 513 -2.08 -9.14 32.37
CA LYS A 513 -3.20 -9.90 32.95
C LYS A 513 -3.91 -10.80 31.94
N ALA A 514 -3.86 -10.48 30.64
CA ALA A 514 -4.43 -11.32 29.58
C ALA A 514 -3.53 -12.52 29.23
N GLY A 515 -2.20 -12.38 29.33
CA GLY A 515 -1.25 -13.46 29.04
C GLY A 515 -0.95 -14.43 30.20
N SER A 516 -1.39 -14.15 31.43
CA SER A 516 -1.00 -14.95 32.62
C SER A 516 -2.08 -15.90 33.17
N LYS A 517 -3.25 -16.00 32.54
CA LYS A 517 -4.33 -16.89 33.05
C LYS A 517 -4.87 -17.97 32.12
N ASP A 518 -4.52 -18.01 30.83
CA ASP A 518 -5.06 -19.03 29.91
C ASP A 518 -3.99 -19.79 29.08
N ALA A 519 -2.73 -19.83 29.54
CA ALA A 519 -1.66 -20.58 28.86
C ALA A 519 -1.16 -21.82 29.65
N THR A 520 -1.88 -22.29 30.67
CA THR A 520 -1.41 -23.44 31.49
C THR A 520 -2.48 -24.49 31.83
N LEU A 521 -3.55 -24.59 31.05
CA LEU A 521 -4.52 -25.68 31.15
C LEU A 521 -4.98 -26.15 29.76
N ALA A 522 -4.04 -26.69 28.98
CA ALA A 522 -4.37 -27.53 27.82
C ALA A 522 -3.19 -28.42 27.37
N MET A 523 -2.33 -28.89 28.27
CA MET A 523 -1.36 -29.97 27.97
C MET A 523 -1.00 -30.76 29.24
N SER A 524 -1.97 -31.41 29.87
CA SER A 524 -1.73 -32.58 30.73
C SER A 524 -3.06 -33.21 31.14
N SER A 525 -3.08 -34.55 31.18
CA SER A 525 -4.16 -35.45 31.59
C SER A 525 -5.10 -35.92 30.47
N GLY A 526 -4.96 -37.19 30.12
CA GLY A 526 -5.79 -37.91 29.18
C GLY A 526 -5.21 -39.30 28.92
N ASP A 527 -5.55 -40.23 29.80
CA ASP A 527 -5.64 -41.69 29.56
C ASP A 527 -4.39 -42.58 29.74
N GLU A 528 -4.18 -43.02 30.99
CA GLU A 528 -3.99 -44.44 31.27
C GLU A 528 -4.98 -44.92 32.35
N GLN A 529 -5.83 -45.86 31.91
CA GLN A 529 -6.37 -47.04 32.61
C GLN A 529 -7.29 -46.88 33.83
N ASN A 530 -8.51 -47.43 33.71
CA ASN A 530 -8.89 -48.53 34.61
C ASN A 530 -10.01 -49.43 34.04
N GLU A 531 -9.84 -50.70 34.37
CA GLU A 531 -10.64 -51.89 34.09
C GLU A 531 -12.07 -51.80 34.64
N THR A 532 -13.06 -52.28 33.88
CA THR A 532 -13.97 -53.40 34.21
C THR A 532 -14.89 -53.72 33.04
#